data_AF-A0A919HIT9-F1
#
_entry.id   AF-A0A919HIT9-F1
#
_cell.length_a   1.000
_cell.length_b   1.000
_cell.length_c   1.000
_cell.angle_alpha   90.00
_cell.angle_beta   90.00
_cell.angle_gamma   90.00
#
_symmetry.space_group_name_H-M   'P 1'
#
loop_
_entity.id
_entity.type
_entity.pdbx_description
1 polymer ?
#
loop_
_entity_poly.entity_id
_entity_poly.type
_entity_poly.pdbx_seq_one_letter_code
_entity_poly.pdbx_strand_id
1 'polypeptide(L)'
;MLKATGALAGAAALTGALSGTWTASGAAKAPEDTRKSIPDNLPEGLYNPRQRWLRAASAGLFLHWGMRTYPGFRDAASWEAAITGGGWTADYWVDEARKLDASYVVLTSFHSRLGYSRAWPSKIPGSASTKRDFLGELIDAAQAKGLHVILYMTDDPQWHAEGGFEQLDSAAYSAYKGKQVDLTTRPGFGEYSYDNFVEVMENYPGLSGFWIDNDNEYWEQNGLYELIRKRRPSWLLSNNNEDTPIMDTVSNEQKVGMVPDYDYPAALYTPMPRLTEACYKLPTKGQWWFDGSDSTVDTHLSVGRYITNAGSSVKSLMAETAQVNGKFPAQQEAFNTFMAGYLPAIRETYRDTVGGGYMYGGMQPGAWNDGAYGVVTISKRDPKVQYLHVTTAPSSGDTLTVRDNGYKVVGVSDYRSGKRLAFTQRDGRVTISGISAWDEHDTILRVRTASREGLYPQRLVKATASAAADGYPASALTDGSFLTWWDSGATLPVSITLDLGERRAVSFLAVNQREWSPTYNRETFGRKEDSARIKDYEVHVSDDGSEWGSPVLAGVLESARGVRFIDLDVPRTRYVRLTVTTTWAAETVPAFYRKLGIDEIRVGYRSPMGHGA
;
A
#
# COMPACT_ATOMS: atom_id res chain seq x y z
N MET A 1 -66.41 -4.83 25.28
CA MET A 1 -67.19 -6.07 25.46
C MET A 1 -66.46 -7.21 24.74
N LEU A 2 -66.38 -8.37 25.42
CA LEU A 2 -65.77 -9.69 25.12
C LEU A 2 -65.12 -9.91 23.74
N LYS A 3 -63.82 -10.24 23.65
CA LYS A 3 -63.16 -11.56 23.85
C LYS A 3 -63.58 -12.65 22.84
N ALA A 4 -62.64 -13.03 21.97
CA ALA A 4 -62.63 -14.27 21.18
C ALA A 4 -61.44 -15.14 21.68
N THR A 5 -61.74 -16.16 22.48
CA THR A 5 -61.62 -17.60 22.17
C THR A 5 -60.18 -18.11 21.95
N GLY A 6 -59.59 -18.66 23.02
CA GLY A 6 -58.51 -19.65 22.94
C GLY A 6 -59.00 -20.95 23.61
N ALA A 7 -58.84 -22.07 22.91
CA ALA A 7 -59.11 -23.41 23.42
C ALA A 7 -57.78 -24.18 23.55
N LEU A 8 -57.63 -24.81 24.72
CA LEU A 8 -56.55 -25.70 25.13
C LEU A 8 -56.83 -27.15 24.71
N ALA A 9 -55.75 -27.96 24.75
CA ALA A 9 -55.65 -29.42 24.85
C ALA A 9 -55.12 -30.10 23.56
N GLY A 10 -54.17 -31.02 23.61
CA GLY A 10 -53.53 -31.68 24.73
C GLY A 10 -52.34 -32.50 24.26
N ALA A 11 -51.45 -32.80 25.20
CA ALA A 11 -50.25 -33.60 25.02
C ALA A 11 -50.61 -35.08 24.85
N ALA A 12 -49.92 -35.75 23.91
CA ALA A 12 -49.77 -37.20 23.90
C ALA A 12 -48.30 -37.52 23.63
N ALA A 13 -47.65 -38.06 24.65
CA ALA A 13 -46.32 -38.65 24.56
C ALA A 13 -46.43 -40.04 23.93
N LEU A 14 -45.50 -40.35 23.02
CA LEU A 14 -45.19 -41.72 22.63
C LEU A 14 -43.67 -41.85 22.56
N THR A 15 -43.16 -42.60 23.52
CA THR A 15 -41.80 -43.10 23.65
C THR A 15 -41.56 -44.24 22.67
N GLY A 16 -40.45 -44.18 21.94
CA GLY A 16 -39.97 -45.26 21.09
C GLY A 16 -38.50 -45.07 20.77
N ALA A 17 -37.64 -45.76 21.51
CA ALA A 17 -36.20 -45.74 21.33
C ALA A 17 -35.78 -46.46 20.05
N LEU A 18 -34.94 -45.81 19.24
CA LEU A 18 -34.04 -46.49 18.31
C LEU A 18 -32.64 -45.92 18.51
N SER A 19 -31.78 -46.80 18.99
CA SER A 19 -30.34 -46.67 19.01
C SER A 19 -29.83 -46.45 17.57
N GLY A 20 -29.10 -45.36 17.38
CA GLY A 20 -28.46 -45.00 16.13
C GLY A 20 -27.32 -44.05 16.44
N THR A 21 -26.10 -44.55 16.31
CA THR A 21 -24.86 -43.79 16.36
C THR A 21 -24.92 -42.63 15.38
N TRP A 22 -24.97 -41.40 15.89
CA TRP A 22 -24.74 -40.20 15.08
C TRP A 22 -23.25 -40.08 14.79
N THR A 23 -22.82 -40.69 13.69
CA THR A 23 -21.59 -40.28 13.01
C THR A 23 -21.81 -38.86 12.51
N ALA A 24 -21.00 -37.92 12.99
CA ALA A 24 -20.95 -36.55 12.51
C ALA A 24 -20.75 -36.53 10.99
N SER A 25 -21.84 -36.34 10.25
CA SER A 25 -21.80 -36.16 8.81
C SER A 25 -21.23 -34.79 8.48
N GLY A 26 -19.99 -34.79 8.00
CA GLY A 26 -19.43 -33.81 7.08
C GLY A 26 -19.54 -32.35 7.49
N ALA A 27 -18.51 -31.84 8.18
CA ALA A 27 -18.19 -30.42 8.10
C ALA A 27 -18.17 -30.03 6.61
N ALA A 28 -18.96 -29.02 6.24
CA ALA A 28 -18.91 -28.44 4.92
C ALA A 28 -17.45 -28.05 4.62
N LYS A 29 -16.87 -28.70 3.62
CA LYS A 29 -15.53 -28.38 3.12
C LYS A 29 -15.55 -26.90 2.73
N ALA A 30 -14.62 -26.12 3.30
CA ALA A 30 -14.36 -24.76 2.86
C ALA A 30 -14.25 -24.76 1.31
N PRO A 31 -14.80 -23.74 0.63
CA PRO A 31 -14.70 -23.67 -0.83
C PRO A 31 -13.24 -23.78 -1.23
N GLU A 32 -12.97 -24.71 -2.14
CA GLU A 32 -11.65 -24.94 -2.71
C GLU A 32 -11.15 -23.62 -3.32
N ASP A 33 -9.99 -23.14 -2.86
CA ASP A 33 -9.45 -21.84 -3.23
C ASP A 33 -9.01 -21.84 -4.70
N THR A 34 -9.89 -21.40 -5.59
CA THR A 34 -9.62 -21.30 -7.04
C THR A 34 -8.73 -20.09 -7.42
N ARG A 35 -7.84 -19.62 -6.53
CA ARG A 35 -6.93 -18.48 -6.75
C ARG A 35 -5.48 -18.89 -7.06
N LYS A 36 -5.29 -19.89 -7.94
CA LYS A 36 -3.99 -20.18 -8.56
C LYS A 36 -3.58 -19.10 -9.59
N SER A 37 -3.28 -17.89 -9.14
CA SER A 37 -2.79 -16.80 -10.02
C SER A 37 -1.54 -16.09 -9.50
N ILE A 38 -0.84 -16.64 -8.52
CA ILE A 38 0.47 -16.15 -8.10
C ILE A 38 1.51 -17.21 -8.47
N PRO A 39 2.57 -16.87 -9.23
CA PRO A 39 3.61 -17.83 -9.61
C PRO A 39 4.26 -18.48 -8.38
N ASP A 40 4.42 -19.80 -8.42
CA ASP A 40 5.00 -20.64 -7.35
C ASP A 40 6.53 -20.47 -7.19
N ASN A 41 7.13 -19.44 -7.80
CA ASN A 41 8.57 -19.32 -8.02
C ASN A 41 9.15 -17.95 -7.63
N LEU A 42 8.65 -17.35 -6.54
CA LEU A 42 9.27 -16.16 -5.92
C LEU A 42 10.00 -16.57 -4.62
N PRO A 43 11.14 -15.94 -4.25
CA PRO A 43 11.94 -16.31 -3.08
C PRO A 43 11.14 -16.39 -1.78
N GLU A 44 11.56 -17.29 -0.88
CA GLU A 44 11.04 -17.39 0.47
C GLU A 44 11.10 -16.01 1.17
N GLY A 45 9.96 -15.52 1.68
CA GLY A 45 9.83 -14.20 2.30
C GLY A 45 9.11 -13.14 1.46
N LEU A 46 8.99 -13.31 0.14
CA LEU A 46 8.35 -12.29 -0.70
C LEU A 46 6.82 -12.41 -0.76
N TYR A 47 6.29 -13.64 -0.70
CA TYR A 47 4.85 -13.91 -0.60
C TYR A 47 4.60 -14.99 0.45
N ASN A 48 4.45 -14.56 1.70
CA ASN A 48 4.09 -15.49 2.76
C ASN A 48 2.56 -15.62 2.88
N PRO A 49 2.00 -16.81 3.18
CA PRO A 49 0.59 -17.00 3.52
C PRO A 49 -0.01 -15.94 4.46
N ARG A 50 0.76 -15.46 5.45
CA ARG A 50 0.33 -14.42 6.40
C ARG A 50 0.07 -13.04 5.77
N GLN A 51 0.66 -12.76 4.61
CA GLN A 51 0.46 -11.51 3.87
C GLN A 51 -0.80 -11.53 2.98
N ARG A 52 -1.42 -12.70 2.74
CA ARG A 52 -2.48 -12.83 1.72
C ARG A 52 -3.66 -11.90 1.95
N TRP A 53 -4.09 -11.78 3.20
CA TRP A 53 -5.24 -10.93 3.53
C TRP A 53 -4.92 -9.45 3.29
N LEU A 54 -3.73 -8.97 3.69
CA LEU A 54 -3.34 -7.57 3.47
C LEU A 54 -3.07 -7.29 1.98
N ARG A 55 -2.50 -8.24 1.25
CA ARG A 55 -2.37 -8.15 -0.22
C ARG A 55 -3.72 -8.02 -0.93
N ALA A 56 -4.75 -8.68 -0.40
CA ALA A 56 -6.12 -8.60 -0.90
C ALA A 56 -6.88 -7.34 -0.43
N ALA A 57 -6.44 -6.70 0.64
CA ALA A 57 -7.03 -5.46 1.12
C ALA A 57 -6.78 -4.30 0.13
N SER A 58 -7.66 -3.29 0.20
CA SER A 58 -7.43 -1.98 -0.41
C SER A 58 -7.09 -0.94 0.65
N ALA A 59 -7.72 -1.04 1.83
CA ALA A 59 -7.53 -0.10 2.91
C ALA A 59 -7.64 -0.72 4.32
N GLY A 60 -7.17 0.05 5.31
CA GLY A 60 -7.30 -0.15 6.74
C GLY A 60 -7.67 1.16 7.46
N LEU A 61 -8.13 1.03 8.70
CA LEU A 61 -8.41 2.14 9.61
C LEU A 61 -7.35 2.18 10.72
N PHE A 62 -6.68 3.31 10.91
CA PHE A 62 -5.64 3.51 11.91
C PHE A 62 -6.20 4.35 13.06
N LEU A 63 -6.32 3.75 14.25
CA LEU A 63 -6.99 4.37 15.40
C LEU A 63 -5.99 4.79 16.46
N HIS A 64 -5.67 6.08 16.48
CA HIS A 64 -4.88 6.68 17.55
C HIS A 64 -5.76 7.12 18.70
N TRP A 65 -5.78 6.28 19.73
CA TRP A 65 -6.72 6.40 20.83
C TRP A 65 -6.13 5.85 22.15
N GLY A 66 -5.94 6.74 23.12
CA GLY A 66 -5.37 6.40 24.42
C GLY A 66 -5.74 7.41 25.50
N MET A 67 -5.14 7.30 26.69
CA MET A 67 -5.44 8.14 27.84
C MET A 67 -5.23 9.65 27.61
N ARG A 68 -4.44 10.03 26.59
CA ARG A 68 -4.20 11.44 26.23
C ARG A 68 -5.05 11.95 25.06
N THR A 69 -5.90 11.11 24.48
CA THR A 69 -6.97 11.55 23.58
C THR A 69 -7.84 12.57 24.31
N TYR A 70 -8.20 13.67 23.66
CA TYR A 70 -8.91 14.77 24.33
C TYR A 70 -10.32 14.37 24.81
N PRO A 71 -10.74 14.76 26.04
CA PRO A 71 -9.90 15.36 27.08
C PRO A 71 -8.94 14.33 27.69
N GLY A 72 -7.68 14.71 27.90
CA GLY A 72 -6.67 13.81 28.43
C GLY A 72 -6.84 13.49 29.91
N PHE A 73 -6.53 12.25 30.29
CA PHE A 73 -6.57 11.71 31.65
C PHE A 73 -5.15 11.45 32.19
N ARG A 74 -5.07 11.11 33.48
CA ARG A 74 -3.83 10.79 34.20
C ARG A 74 -3.83 9.39 34.83
N ASP A 75 -4.96 8.72 34.87
CA ASP A 75 -5.07 7.38 35.43
C ASP A 75 -6.04 6.51 34.61
N ALA A 76 -5.78 5.20 34.60
CA ALA A 76 -6.54 4.25 33.81
C ALA A 76 -8.00 4.14 34.26
N ALA A 77 -8.31 4.33 35.54
CA ALA A 77 -9.65 4.15 36.07
C ALA A 77 -10.58 5.27 35.59
N SER A 78 -10.13 6.52 35.64
CA SER A 78 -10.87 7.68 35.12
C SER A 78 -11.05 7.59 33.60
N TRP A 79 -10.01 7.18 32.88
CA TRP A 79 -10.07 6.98 31.43
C TRP A 79 -11.08 5.88 31.07
N GLU A 80 -10.99 4.69 31.67
CA GLU A 80 -11.93 3.59 31.45
C GLU A 80 -13.37 3.95 31.81
N ALA A 81 -13.58 4.70 32.90
CA ALA A 81 -14.89 5.18 33.28
C ALA A 81 -15.48 6.13 32.23
N ALA A 82 -14.66 7.03 31.65
CA ALA A 82 -15.08 7.93 30.59
C ALA A 82 -15.41 7.19 29.28
N ILE A 83 -14.62 6.17 28.92
CA ILE A 83 -14.88 5.31 27.76
C ILE A 83 -16.21 4.58 27.92
N THR A 84 -16.38 3.90 29.07
CA THR A 84 -17.55 3.05 29.33
C THR A 84 -18.82 3.88 29.52
N GLY A 85 -18.75 4.94 30.33
CA GLY A 85 -19.85 5.88 30.53
C GLY A 85 -20.22 6.67 29.28
N GLY A 86 -19.24 6.88 28.38
CA GLY A 86 -19.44 7.49 27.07
C GLY A 86 -20.14 6.60 26.04
N GLY A 87 -20.33 5.31 26.34
CA GLY A 87 -21.03 4.36 25.48
C GLY A 87 -20.18 3.80 24.34
N TRP A 88 -18.86 3.71 24.52
CA TRP A 88 -17.97 3.08 23.56
C TRP A 88 -18.40 1.64 23.21
N THR A 89 -18.31 1.29 21.93
CA THR A 89 -18.50 -0.08 21.44
C THR A 89 -17.49 -0.40 20.33
N ALA A 90 -16.98 -1.63 20.34
CA ALA A 90 -16.13 -2.15 19.27
C ALA A 90 -16.87 -2.17 17.92
N ASP A 91 -18.16 -2.54 17.92
CA ASP A 91 -18.99 -2.61 16.73
C ASP A 91 -19.01 -1.32 15.93
N TYR A 92 -19.07 -0.17 16.62
CA TYR A 92 -19.05 1.12 15.96
C TYR A 92 -17.77 1.32 15.15
N TRP A 93 -16.59 1.09 15.73
CA TRP A 93 -15.32 1.22 14.99
C TRP A 93 -15.25 0.25 13.79
N VAL A 94 -15.71 -0.98 13.97
CA VAL A 94 -15.72 -1.97 12.88
C VAL A 94 -16.70 -1.55 11.78
N ASP A 95 -17.84 -0.97 12.12
CA ASP A 95 -18.81 -0.49 11.13
C ASP A 95 -18.30 0.74 10.38
N GLU A 96 -17.64 1.68 11.05
CA GLU A 96 -16.98 2.81 10.39
C GLU A 96 -15.84 2.35 9.46
N ALA A 97 -15.03 1.37 9.88
CA ALA A 97 -14.02 0.77 9.01
C ALA A 97 -14.65 0.15 7.74
N ARG A 98 -15.80 -0.52 7.87
CA ARG A 98 -16.51 -1.11 6.72
C ARG A 98 -17.09 -0.07 5.76
N LYS A 99 -17.46 1.12 6.24
CA LYS A 99 -17.86 2.24 5.37
C LYS A 99 -16.74 2.66 4.41
N LEU A 100 -15.49 2.49 4.83
CA LEU A 100 -14.28 2.75 4.05
C LEU A 100 -13.83 1.57 3.16
N ASP A 101 -14.62 0.49 3.08
CA ASP A 101 -14.23 -0.81 2.49
C ASP A 101 -12.91 -1.36 3.08
N ALA A 102 -12.57 -0.97 4.32
CA ALA A 102 -11.37 -1.42 4.99
C ALA A 102 -11.48 -2.91 5.36
N SER A 103 -10.34 -3.59 5.34
CA SER A 103 -10.24 -5.02 5.71
C SER A 103 -9.56 -5.25 7.06
N TYR A 104 -9.07 -4.19 7.69
CA TYR A 104 -8.35 -4.26 8.96
C TYR A 104 -8.40 -2.95 9.74
N VAL A 105 -8.18 -3.06 11.04
CA VAL A 105 -8.01 -1.95 11.98
C VAL A 105 -6.64 -2.08 12.64
N VAL A 106 -5.90 -0.98 12.75
CA VAL A 106 -4.69 -0.89 13.57
C VAL A 106 -5.01 -0.04 14.80
N LEU A 107 -4.93 -0.62 15.99
CA LEU A 107 -5.20 0.07 17.26
C LEU A 107 -3.91 0.58 17.89
N THR A 108 -3.83 1.89 18.19
CA THR A 108 -2.62 2.54 18.73
C THR A 108 -2.84 3.13 20.13
N SER A 109 -3.31 2.29 21.05
CA SER A 109 -3.43 2.71 22.46
C SER A 109 -2.09 2.76 23.20
N PHE A 110 -1.21 1.77 22.95
CA PHE A 110 0.14 1.71 23.50
C PHE A 110 1.11 2.58 22.69
N HIS A 111 0.89 3.89 22.74
CA HIS A 111 1.60 4.89 21.96
C HIS A 111 2.24 5.95 22.88
N SER A 112 3.43 6.42 22.50
CA SER A 112 4.32 7.20 23.37
C SER A 112 3.70 8.51 23.85
N ARG A 113 2.96 9.20 22.97
CA ARG A 113 2.23 10.44 23.31
C ARG A 113 0.79 10.23 23.79
N LEU A 114 0.33 8.98 23.86
CA LEU A 114 -1.05 8.62 24.22
C LEU A 114 -1.18 7.93 25.57
N GLY A 115 -0.24 8.14 26.49
CA GLY A 115 -0.34 7.60 27.84
C GLY A 115 0.45 6.32 28.06
N TYR A 116 1.10 5.76 27.03
CA TYR A 116 1.55 4.36 27.01
C TYR A 116 0.42 3.42 27.47
N SER A 117 -0.81 3.76 27.08
CA SER A 117 -2.02 3.21 27.67
C SER A 117 -2.30 1.85 27.07
N ARG A 118 -2.55 0.86 27.90
CA ARG A 118 -2.88 -0.49 27.43
C ARG A 118 -4.39 -0.67 27.52
N ALA A 119 -5.06 -0.69 26.38
CA ALA A 119 -6.51 -0.88 26.27
C ALA A 119 -6.95 -2.35 26.50
N TRP A 120 -6.18 -3.07 27.31
CA TRP A 120 -6.40 -4.46 27.70
C TRP A 120 -5.97 -4.66 29.16
N PRO A 121 -6.54 -5.67 29.86
CA PRO A 121 -6.16 -6.01 31.23
C PRO A 121 -4.80 -6.72 31.30
N SER A 122 -3.74 -5.91 31.44
CA SER A 122 -2.38 -6.40 31.64
C SER A 122 -2.11 -6.72 33.10
N LYS A 123 -1.34 -7.79 33.33
CA LYS A 123 -0.79 -8.12 34.66
C LYS A 123 0.60 -7.53 34.87
N ILE A 124 1.24 -7.04 33.82
CA ILE A 124 2.58 -6.45 33.87
C ILE A 124 2.42 -5.00 34.32
N PRO A 125 2.99 -4.57 35.47
CA PRO A 125 2.98 -3.16 35.85
C PRO A 125 3.97 -2.35 35.01
N GLY A 126 3.82 -1.03 34.96
CA GLY A 126 4.76 -0.14 34.27
C GLY A 126 4.09 1.00 33.51
N SER A 127 2.83 0.84 33.08
CA SER A 127 2.00 1.93 32.57
C SER A 127 0.51 1.66 32.80
N ALA A 128 -0.33 2.66 32.55
CA ALA A 128 -1.79 2.56 32.67
C ALA A 128 -2.35 1.38 31.84
N SER A 129 -3.26 0.60 32.45
CA SER A 129 -3.94 -0.54 31.80
C SER A 129 -5.39 -0.62 32.28
N THR A 130 -6.31 -0.88 31.34
CA THR A 130 -7.74 -0.99 31.62
C THR A 130 -8.08 -2.33 32.25
N LYS A 131 -9.09 -2.39 33.13
CA LYS A 131 -9.68 -3.64 33.62
C LYS A 131 -10.64 -4.26 32.60
N ARG A 132 -11.37 -3.42 31.86
CA ARG A 132 -12.17 -3.85 30.71
C ARG A 132 -11.26 -4.17 29.51
N ASP A 133 -11.59 -5.23 28.78
CA ASP A 133 -10.79 -5.74 27.67
C ASP A 133 -11.24 -5.16 26.31
N PHE A 134 -10.94 -3.87 26.09
CA PHE A 134 -11.33 -3.19 24.86
C PHE A 134 -10.63 -3.76 23.61
N LEU A 135 -9.38 -4.23 23.74
CA LEU A 135 -8.66 -4.91 22.67
C LEU A 135 -9.34 -6.23 22.29
N GLY A 136 -9.67 -7.07 23.28
CA GLY A 136 -10.39 -8.32 23.05
C GLY A 136 -11.75 -8.10 22.40
N GLU A 137 -12.54 -7.15 22.92
CA GLU A 137 -13.83 -6.77 22.35
C GLU A 137 -13.72 -6.29 20.88
N LEU A 138 -12.67 -5.53 20.55
CA LEU A 138 -12.40 -5.09 19.18
C LEU A 138 -12.03 -6.26 18.25
N ILE A 139 -11.18 -7.18 18.71
CA ILE A 139 -10.80 -8.37 17.95
C ILE A 139 -12.04 -9.21 17.64
N ASP A 140 -12.88 -9.48 18.63
CA ASP A 140 -14.08 -10.30 18.46
C ASP A 140 -15.08 -9.67 17.48
N ALA A 141 -15.36 -8.36 17.63
CA ALA A 141 -16.26 -7.64 16.73
C ALA A 141 -15.73 -7.58 15.29
N ALA A 142 -14.41 -7.36 15.13
CA ALA A 142 -13.77 -7.33 13.82
C ALA A 142 -13.86 -8.70 13.15
N GLN A 143 -13.51 -9.77 13.85
CA GLN A 143 -13.58 -11.13 13.32
C GLN A 143 -14.99 -11.54 12.93
N ALA A 144 -16.00 -11.20 13.74
CA ALA A 144 -17.40 -11.46 13.45
C ALA A 144 -17.86 -10.80 12.13
N LYS A 145 -17.20 -9.71 11.72
CA LYS A 145 -17.49 -8.96 10.48
C LYS A 145 -16.43 -9.17 9.40
N GLY A 146 -15.48 -10.08 9.59
CA GLY A 146 -14.45 -10.46 8.62
C GLY A 146 -13.29 -9.47 8.46
N LEU A 147 -13.03 -8.64 9.48
CA LEU A 147 -11.90 -7.73 9.54
C LEU A 147 -10.78 -8.30 10.43
N HIS A 148 -9.56 -7.87 10.13
CA HIS A 148 -8.37 -8.15 10.93
C HIS A 148 -8.10 -7.01 11.93
N VAL A 149 -7.48 -7.32 13.07
CA VAL A 149 -6.97 -6.31 14.01
C VAL A 149 -5.46 -6.49 14.14
N ILE A 150 -4.72 -5.40 13.99
CA ILE A 150 -3.28 -5.31 14.25
C ILE A 150 -3.09 -4.39 15.46
N LEU A 151 -2.19 -4.76 16.38
CA LEU A 151 -1.85 -3.90 17.51
C LEU A 151 -0.60 -3.08 17.18
N TYR A 152 -0.68 -1.77 17.33
CA TYR A 152 0.50 -0.91 17.24
C TYR A 152 1.31 -0.98 18.53
N MET A 153 2.64 -0.96 18.40
CA MET A 153 3.58 -1.03 19.51
C MET A 153 4.67 0.02 19.35
N THR A 154 4.77 0.94 20.32
CA THR A 154 5.85 1.93 20.38
C THR A 154 7.11 1.36 21.01
N ASP A 155 8.26 1.88 20.59
CA ASP A 155 9.60 1.58 21.11
C ASP A 155 10.16 2.68 22.03
N ASP A 156 9.50 3.84 22.06
CA ASP A 156 10.11 5.09 22.47
C ASP A 156 9.49 5.65 23.75
N PRO A 157 10.27 5.74 24.86
CA PRO A 157 9.80 6.31 26.11
C PRO A 157 9.94 7.84 26.20
N GLN A 158 10.42 8.56 25.17
CA GLN A 158 10.81 9.98 25.29
C GLN A 158 9.71 10.90 25.86
N TRP A 159 8.43 10.51 25.72
CA TRP A 159 7.27 11.27 26.17
C TRP A 159 6.71 10.83 27.54
N HIS A 160 7.46 10.02 28.30
CA HIS A 160 7.05 9.45 29.59
C HIS A 160 6.52 10.50 30.58
N ALA A 161 7.11 11.71 30.62
CA ALA A 161 6.70 12.81 31.49
C ALA A 161 5.90 13.91 30.78
N GLU A 162 5.33 13.65 29.60
CA GLU A 162 4.63 14.66 28.80
C GLU A 162 3.48 15.33 29.58
N GLY A 163 3.45 16.67 29.54
CA GLY A 163 2.47 17.45 30.30
C GLY A 163 2.74 17.50 31.81
N GLY A 164 3.97 17.19 32.25
CA GLY A 164 4.40 17.26 33.64
C GLY A 164 3.86 16.12 34.51
N PHE A 165 3.52 14.99 33.90
CA PHE A 165 2.97 13.82 34.57
C PHE A 165 3.71 12.57 34.10
N GLU A 166 4.28 11.82 35.04
CA GLU A 166 4.98 10.57 34.76
C GLU A 166 3.97 9.46 34.44
N GLN A 167 4.10 8.88 33.25
CA GLN A 167 3.21 7.86 32.71
C GLN A 167 3.80 6.45 32.84
N LEU A 168 5.10 6.35 33.12
CA LEU A 168 5.83 5.11 33.28
C LEU A 168 6.25 4.90 34.74
N ASP A 169 5.95 3.72 35.28
CA ASP A 169 6.28 3.34 36.66
C ASP A 169 7.44 2.33 36.69
N SER A 170 8.66 2.88 36.63
CA SER A 170 9.90 2.09 36.74
C SER A 170 9.99 1.31 38.05
N ALA A 171 9.45 1.83 39.16
CA ALA A 171 9.52 1.17 40.45
C ALA A 171 8.64 -0.08 40.48
N ALA A 172 7.40 0.02 39.99
CA ALA A 172 6.48 -1.10 39.94
C ALA A 172 6.98 -2.19 38.97
N TYR A 173 7.49 -1.82 37.79
CA TYR A 173 8.06 -2.80 36.86
C TYR A 173 9.34 -3.43 37.41
N SER A 174 10.21 -2.66 38.06
CA SER A 174 11.41 -3.20 38.73
C SER A 174 11.05 -4.22 39.82
N ALA A 175 10.03 -3.93 40.63
CA ALA A 175 9.53 -4.86 41.64
C ALA A 175 8.99 -6.15 41.01
N TYR A 176 8.25 -6.05 39.90
CA TYR A 176 7.76 -7.20 39.14
C TYR A 176 8.89 -8.06 38.57
N LYS A 177 9.96 -7.45 38.06
CA LYS A 177 11.12 -8.17 37.49
C LYS A 177 12.11 -8.67 38.54
N GLY A 178 12.01 -8.19 39.79
CA GLY A 178 12.98 -8.48 40.85
C GLY A 178 14.37 -7.89 40.59
N LYS A 179 14.48 -6.91 39.68
CA LYS A 179 15.72 -6.19 39.34
C LYS A 179 15.39 -4.74 38.96
N GLN A 180 16.35 -3.84 39.09
CA GLN A 180 16.16 -2.45 38.66
C GLN A 180 16.08 -2.36 37.14
N VAL A 181 15.01 -1.73 36.64
CA VAL A 181 14.80 -1.42 35.23
C VAL A 181 14.22 -0.01 35.12
N ASP A 182 14.86 0.84 34.33
CA ASP A 182 14.41 2.21 34.10
C ASP A 182 13.63 2.33 32.78
N LEU A 183 12.31 2.43 32.89
CA LEU A 183 11.39 2.55 31.76
C LEU A 183 11.53 3.88 31.01
N THR A 184 12.20 4.88 31.57
CA THR A 184 12.42 6.16 30.89
C THR A 184 13.59 6.10 29.91
N THR A 185 14.34 4.98 29.90
CA THR A 185 15.43 4.70 28.96
C THR A 185 14.98 3.73 27.87
N ARG A 186 15.51 3.87 26.64
CA ARG A 186 15.19 2.95 25.54
C ARG A 186 15.45 1.47 25.88
N PRO A 187 16.56 1.08 26.55
CA PRO A 187 16.76 -0.32 26.92
C PRO A 187 15.75 -0.84 27.95
N GLY A 188 15.45 -0.06 29.00
CA GLY A 188 14.51 -0.50 30.04
C GLY A 188 13.07 -0.52 29.53
N PHE A 189 12.67 0.47 28.72
CA PHE A 189 11.40 0.44 28.00
C PHE A 189 11.33 -0.70 26.99
N GLY A 190 12.45 -1.03 26.33
CA GLY A 190 12.58 -2.17 25.43
C GLY A 190 12.27 -3.49 26.11
N GLU A 191 12.82 -3.72 27.32
CA GLU A 191 12.51 -4.89 28.14
C GLU A 191 11.02 -4.94 28.54
N TYR A 192 10.47 -3.81 28.97
CA TYR A 192 9.06 -3.70 29.33
C TYR A 192 8.10 -3.97 28.16
N SER A 193 8.33 -3.32 27.03
CA SER A 193 7.54 -3.51 25.83
C SER A 193 7.67 -4.93 25.27
N TYR A 194 8.85 -5.55 25.34
CA TYR A 194 9.04 -6.97 25.01
C TYR A 194 8.10 -7.88 25.82
N ASP A 195 8.03 -7.69 27.14
CA ASP A 195 7.11 -8.45 27.98
C ASP A 195 5.64 -8.23 27.57
N ASN A 196 5.27 -7.01 27.16
CA ASN A 196 3.92 -6.71 26.65
C ASN A 196 3.64 -7.40 25.30
N PHE A 197 4.61 -7.49 24.38
CA PHE A 197 4.47 -8.29 23.16
C PHE A 197 4.17 -9.76 23.51
N VAL A 198 4.90 -10.32 24.47
CA VAL A 198 4.71 -11.71 24.90
C VAL A 198 3.33 -11.92 25.53
N GLU A 199 2.90 -11.03 26.43
CA GLU A 199 1.57 -11.09 27.05
C GLU A 199 0.45 -11.02 25.99
N VAL A 200 0.53 -10.06 25.06
CA VAL A 200 -0.49 -9.91 24.02
C VAL A 200 -0.50 -11.12 23.09
N MET A 201 0.68 -11.62 22.71
CA MET A 201 0.78 -12.84 21.92
C MET A 201 0.11 -14.02 22.61
N GLU A 202 0.24 -14.16 23.92
CA GLU A 202 -0.35 -15.27 24.68
C GLU A 202 -1.86 -15.12 24.83
N ASN A 203 -2.33 -13.92 25.16
CA ASN A 203 -3.73 -13.67 25.53
C ASN A 203 -4.66 -13.47 24.33
N TYR A 204 -4.16 -12.99 23.18
CA TYR A 204 -4.99 -12.60 22.04
C TYR A 204 -4.65 -13.41 20.76
N PRO A 205 -4.92 -14.72 20.71
CA PRO A 205 -4.63 -15.53 19.52
C PRO A 205 -5.40 -15.06 18.26
N GLY A 206 -6.49 -14.30 18.44
CA GLY A 206 -7.28 -13.71 17.37
C GLY A 206 -6.71 -12.45 16.73
N LEU A 207 -5.66 -11.85 17.31
CA LEU A 207 -4.94 -10.73 16.70
C LEU A 207 -4.28 -11.20 15.39
N SER A 208 -4.10 -10.29 14.44
CA SER A 208 -3.54 -10.58 13.12
C SER A 208 -2.10 -10.11 12.95
N GLY A 209 -1.52 -9.45 13.96
CA GLY A 209 -0.13 -9.04 13.93
C GLY A 209 0.17 -7.78 14.72
N PHE A 210 1.38 -7.25 14.48
CA PHE A 210 1.87 -6.02 15.07
C PHE A 210 2.23 -4.99 14.02
N TRP A 211 1.97 -3.73 14.35
CA TRP A 211 2.47 -2.56 13.64
C TRP A 211 3.54 -1.90 14.51
N ILE A 212 4.77 -1.88 14.04
CA ILE A 212 5.95 -1.46 14.80
C ILE A 212 6.30 -0.04 14.38
N ASP A 213 6.35 0.88 15.35
CA ASP A 213 6.68 2.27 15.06
C ASP A 213 8.16 2.49 14.74
N ASN A 214 9.07 2.05 15.60
CA ASN A 214 10.48 1.89 15.23
C ASN A 214 11.03 0.63 15.91
N ASP A 215 12.18 0.15 15.45
CA ASP A 215 12.87 -0.94 16.12
C ASP A 215 13.50 -0.49 17.46
N ASN A 216 13.47 -1.38 18.45
CA ASN A 216 14.20 -1.22 19.71
C ASN A 216 15.34 -2.23 19.78
N GLU A 217 16.54 -1.77 20.13
CA GLU A 217 17.74 -2.61 20.24
C GLU A 217 17.54 -3.80 21.18
N TYR A 218 16.79 -3.64 22.28
CA TYR A 218 16.49 -4.74 23.20
C TYR A 218 15.69 -5.85 22.50
N TRP A 219 14.73 -5.50 21.64
CA TRP A 219 13.89 -6.47 20.94
C TRP A 219 14.71 -7.33 19.99
N GLU A 220 15.62 -6.72 19.22
CA GLU A 220 16.51 -7.41 18.29
C GLU A 220 17.50 -8.31 19.02
N GLN A 221 18.15 -7.80 20.07
CA GLN A 221 19.12 -8.56 20.87
C GLN A 221 18.50 -9.78 21.57
N ASN A 222 17.21 -9.70 21.89
CA ASN A 222 16.46 -10.77 22.57
C ASN A 222 15.53 -11.55 21.62
N GLY A 223 15.73 -11.43 20.30
CA GLY A 223 15.06 -12.24 19.28
C GLY A 223 13.54 -12.14 19.27
N LEU A 224 12.98 -10.95 19.51
CA LEU A 224 11.53 -10.72 19.57
C LEU A 224 10.84 -11.19 18.29
N TYR A 225 11.37 -10.80 17.13
CA TYR A 225 10.72 -11.09 15.87
C TYR A 225 10.77 -12.58 15.52
N GLU A 226 11.88 -13.25 15.78
CA GLU A 226 12.02 -14.71 15.67
C GLU A 226 11.04 -15.42 16.60
N LEU A 227 10.86 -14.92 17.83
CA LEU A 227 9.89 -15.44 18.78
C LEU A 227 8.46 -15.30 18.24
N ILE A 228 8.10 -14.14 17.69
CA ILE A 228 6.80 -13.92 17.05
C ILE A 228 6.61 -14.88 15.89
N ARG A 229 7.60 -15.03 15.00
CA ARG A 229 7.53 -15.99 13.88
C ARG A 229 7.35 -17.43 14.36
N LYS A 230 7.99 -17.81 15.46
CA LYS A 230 7.86 -19.15 16.05
C LYS A 230 6.48 -19.39 16.68
N ARG A 231 5.97 -18.44 17.48
CA ARG A 231 4.73 -18.61 18.26
C ARG A 231 3.47 -18.25 17.46
N ARG A 232 3.58 -17.30 16.55
CA ARG A 232 2.48 -16.72 15.75
C ARG A 232 2.89 -16.63 14.27
N PRO A 233 3.18 -17.77 13.60
CA PRO A 233 3.68 -17.77 12.21
C PRO A 233 2.71 -17.16 11.18
N SER A 234 1.42 -17.06 11.52
CA SER A 234 0.37 -16.45 10.69
C SER A 234 0.21 -14.94 10.90
N TRP A 235 0.93 -14.34 11.85
CA TRP A 235 0.79 -12.91 12.15
C TRP A 235 1.63 -12.06 11.21
N LEU A 236 1.08 -10.92 10.81
CA LEU A 236 1.78 -9.91 10.04
C LEU A 236 2.70 -9.09 10.96
N LEU A 237 3.89 -8.77 10.48
CA LEU A 237 4.72 -7.69 11.06
C LEU A 237 4.78 -6.54 10.06
N SER A 238 4.27 -5.37 10.45
CA SER A 238 4.41 -4.13 9.68
C SER A 238 5.37 -3.21 10.41
N ASN A 239 6.26 -2.52 9.71
CA ASN A 239 7.14 -1.51 10.30
C ASN A 239 6.92 -0.15 9.60
N ASN A 240 7.00 0.91 10.39
CA ASN A 240 6.94 2.29 9.92
C ASN A 240 8.23 2.72 9.21
N ASN A 241 8.15 3.02 7.92
CA ASN A 241 9.24 3.56 7.10
C ASN A 241 10.54 2.71 7.01
N GLU A 242 10.64 1.53 7.62
CA GLU A 242 11.81 0.67 7.47
C GLU A 242 11.48 -0.61 6.70
N ASP A 243 12.33 -0.93 5.73
CA ASP A 243 12.22 -2.15 4.93
C ASP A 243 13.27 -3.17 5.33
N THR A 244 12.96 -3.97 6.36
CA THR A 244 13.82 -5.06 6.81
C THR A 244 13.26 -6.43 6.38
N PRO A 245 14.12 -7.45 6.14
CA PRO A 245 13.66 -8.77 5.68
C PRO A 245 12.70 -9.48 6.63
N ILE A 246 12.78 -9.21 7.95
CA ILE A 246 11.95 -9.85 8.96
C ILE A 246 10.51 -9.31 8.95
N MET A 247 10.32 -8.06 8.51
CA MET A 247 9.02 -7.41 8.40
C MET A 247 8.27 -7.89 7.15
N ASP A 248 6.95 -7.94 7.21
CA ASP A 248 6.10 -8.35 6.08
C ASP A 248 5.64 -7.17 5.23
N THR A 249 5.63 -5.96 5.77
CA THR A 249 5.10 -4.75 5.12
C THR A 249 5.92 -3.54 5.55
N VAL A 250 6.12 -2.62 4.61
CA VAL A 250 6.61 -1.28 4.88
C VAL A 250 5.41 -0.33 4.89
N SER A 251 5.09 0.21 6.05
CA SER A 251 4.07 1.26 6.18
C SER A 251 4.74 2.61 6.10
N ASN A 252 4.47 3.35 5.05
CA ASN A 252 5.06 4.66 4.84
C ASN A 252 4.22 5.69 5.58
N GLU A 253 4.82 6.40 6.52
CA GLU A 253 4.13 7.42 7.31
C GLU A 253 4.14 8.79 6.63
N GLN A 254 2.93 9.36 6.57
CA GLN A 254 2.59 10.75 6.31
C GLN A 254 3.54 11.44 5.33
N LYS A 255 3.44 11.06 4.06
CA LYS A 255 4.15 11.74 2.97
C LYS A 255 3.42 13.03 2.56
N VAL A 256 4.22 14.04 2.20
CA VAL A 256 3.76 15.37 1.77
C VAL A 256 4.62 15.91 0.63
N GLY A 257 4.15 16.97 -0.02
CA GLY A 257 4.86 17.66 -1.11
C GLY A 257 4.72 17.00 -2.48
N MET A 258 3.85 15.98 -2.61
CA MET A 258 3.53 15.37 -3.89
C MET A 258 2.81 16.38 -4.79
N VAL A 259 2.95 16.21 -6.12
CA VAL A 259 2.20 16.97 -7.11
C VAL A 259 1.61 15.99 -8.14
N PRO A 260 0.28 15.81 -8.18
CA PRO A 260 -0.72 16.33 -7.24
C PRO A 260 -0.53 15.83 -5.80
N ASP A 261 -1.07 16.55 -4.81
CA ASP A 261 -0.90 16.27 -3.37
C ASP A 261 -1.52 14.94 -2.91
N TYR A 262 -2.45 14.42 -3.70
CA TYR A 262 -3.10 13.13 -3.50
C TYR A 262 -2.32 11.96 -4.13
N ASP A 263 -1.27 12.19 -4.92
CA ASP A 263 -0.45 11.11 -5.48
C ASP A 263 0.60 10.62 -4.47
N TYR A 264 0.11 10.08 -3.35
CA TYR A 264 0.96 9.50 -2.30
C TYR A 264 2.00 8.50 -2.82
N PRO A 265 1.69 7.62 -3.81
CA PRO A 265 2.67 6.73 -4.39
C PRO A 265 3.95 7.40 -4.90
N ALA A 266 3.91 8.65 -5.38
CA ALA A 266 5.08 9.39 -5.84
C ALA A 266 6.15 9.61 -4.77
N ALA A 267 5.77 9.58 -3.50
CA ALA A 267 6.68 9.75 -2.37
C ALA A 267 7.28 8.44 -1.85
N LEU A 268 6.84 7.28 -2.37
CA LEU A 268 7.28 5.98 -1.86
C LEU A 268 8.63 5.57 -2.44
N TYR A 269 9.36 4.74 -1.69
CA TYR A 269 10.67 4.19 -2.06
C TYR A 269 10.74 2.67 -1.88
N THR A 270 9.59 2.01 -1.71
CA THR A 270 9.52 0.55 -1.55
C THR A 270 9.15 -0.09 -2.90
N PRO A 271 10.07 -0.76 -3.61
CA PRO A 271 9.79 -1.34 -4.90
C PRO A 271 8.88 -2.57 -4.77
N MET A 272 7.92 -2.71 -5.67
CA MET A 272 7.11 -3.92 -5.76
C MET A 272 8.00 -5.14 -6.12
N PRO A 273 7.64 -6.37 -5.70
CA PRO A 273 6.36 -6.80 -5.10
C PRO A 273 6.33 -6.77 -3.57
N ARG A 274 7.27 -6.04 -2.94
CA ARG A 274 7.22 -5.79 -1.50
C ARG A 274 5.86 -5.18 -1.13
N LEU A 275 5.28 -5.67 -0.04
CA LEU A 275 3.97 -5.21 0.39
C LEU A 275 4.13 -3.83 1.04
N THR A 276 3.40 -2.87 0.51
CA THR A 276 3.52 -1.47 0.89
C THR A 276 2.18 -0.92 1.32
N GLU A 277 2.21 -0.18 2.42
CA GLU A 277 1.09 0.56 2.97
C GLU A 277 1.45 2.05 3.00
N ALA A 278 0.46 2.90 2.80
CA ALA A 278 0.53 4.35 2.90
C ALA A 278 -0.35 4.75 4.07
N CYS A 279 0.26 5.09 5.20
CA CYS A 279 -0.48 5.60 6.34
C CYS A 279 -0.49 7.13 6.31
N TYR A 280 -1.67 7.72 6.48
CA TYR A 280 -1.87 9.16 6.38
C TYR A 280 -3.04 9.62 7.24
N LYS A 281 -2.94 10.86 7.73
CA LYS A 281 -3.96 11.47 8.57
C LYS A 281 -5.22 11.81 7.79
N LEU A 282 -6.36 11.54 8.42
CA LEU A 282 -7.68 12.01 8.06
C LEU A 282 -8.35 12.50 9.36
N PRO A 283 -8.50 13.83 9.59
CA PRO A 283 -8.21 14.93 8.69
C PRO A 283 -6.71 15.17 8.48
N THR A 284 -6.34 15.87 7.40
CA THR A 284 -4.92 16.03 7.02
C THR A 284 -4.14 16.99 7.91
N LYS A 285 -4.84 17.82 8.68
CA LYS A 285 -4.29 18.75 9.68
C LYS A 285 -4.58 18.26 11.09
N GLY A 286 -3.79 18.71 12.05
CA GLY A 286 -3.92 18.32 13.46
C GLY A 286 -3.03 17.13 13.83
N GLN A 287 -3.29 16.57 15.00
CA GLN A 287 -2.58 15.42 15.56
C GLN A 287 -3.04 14.11 14.90
N TRP A 288 -2.32 13.01 15.18
CA TRP A 288 -2.75 11.67 14.78
C TRP A 288 -3.97 11.17 15.57
N TRP A 289 -4.18 11.71 16.77
CA TRP A 289 -5.31 11.42 17.67
C TRP A 289 -6.24 12.63 17.81
N PHE A 290 -7.41 12.42 18.41
CA PHE A 290 -8.35 13.51 18.67
C PHE A 290 -7.79 14.50 19.68
N ASP A 291 -7.66 15.76 19.24
CA ASP A 291 -7.10 16.87 20.00
C ASP A 291 -8.17 17.84 20.56
N GLY A 292 -9.45 17.49 20.40
CA GLY A 292 -10.58 18.32 20.80
C GLY A 292 -11.24 19.06 19.63
N SER A 293 -10.75 18.89 18.40
CA SER A 293 -11.27 19.56 17.20
C SER A 293 -12.06 18.65 16.26
N ASP A 294 -13.18 19.14 15.74
CA ASP A 294 -13.88 18.58 14.58
C ASP A 294 -13.29 19.17 13.29
N SER A 295 -12.04 18.80 13.03
CA SER A 295 -11.26 19.35 11.92
C SER A 295 -11.84 18.93 10.55
N THR A 296 -11.80 19.85 9.59
CA THR A 296 -12.34 19.64 8.23
C THR A 296 -11.62 18.49 7.53
N VAL A 297 -12.40 17.59 6.91
CA VAL A 297 -11.87 16.54 6.04
C VAL A 297 -11.83 17.05 4.61
N ASP A 298 -10.67 16.91 3.97
CA ASP A 298 -10.52 17.16 2.53
C ASP A 298 -10.90 15.89 1.76
N THR A 299 -12.12 15.86 1.24
CA THR A 299 -12.66 14.70 0.52
C THR A 299 -11.89 14.43 -0.77
N HIS A 300 -11.55 15.46 -1.56
CA HIS A 300 -10.85 15.27 -2.83
C HIS A 300 -9.47 14.66 -2.61
N LEU A 301 -8.71 15.20 -1.66
CA LEU A 301 -7.40 14.68 -1.29
C LEU A 301 -7.49 13.24 -0.76
N SER A 302 -8.46 12.95 0.11
CA SER A 302 -8.60 11.64 0.76
C SER A 302 -9.05 10.55 -0.23
N VAL A 303 -10.01 10.85 -1.12
CA VAL A 303 -10.42 9.96 -2.21
C VAL A 303 -9.27 9.78 -3.20
N GLY A 304 -8.60 10.88 -3.60
CA GLY A 304 -7.47 10.85 -4.50
C GLY A 304 -6.36 9.92 -4.00
N ARG A 305 -5.96 10.03 -2.72
CA ARG A 305 -4.98 9.11 -2.10
C ARG A 305 -5.46 7.67 -2.11
N TYR A 306 -6.72 7.43 -1.79
CA TYR A 306 -7.29 6.09 -1.81
C TYR A 306 -7.14 5.43 -3.19
N ILE A 307 -7.49 6.18 -4.25
CA ILE A 307 -7.48 5.69 -5.63
C ILE A 307 -6.04 5.57 -6.17
N THR A 308 -5.18 6.56 -5.97
CA THR A 308 -3.78 6.53 -6.45
C THR A 308 -2.99 5.40 -5.79
N ASN A 309 -3.19 5.16 -4.49
CA ASN A 309 -2.62 4.03 -3.78
C ASN A 309 -3.03 2.70 -4.40
N ALA A 310 -4.34 2.49 -4.64
CA ALA A 310 -4.83 1.28 -5.31
C ALA A 310 -4.22 1.11 -6.72
N GLY A 311 -4.14 2.19 -7.49
CA GLY A 311 -3.49 2.26 -8.80
C GLY A 311 -1.98 1.96 -8.79
N SER A 312 -1.36 1.93 -7.62
CA SER A 312 0.05 1.58 -7.42
C SER A 312 0.24 0.29 -6.60
N SER A 313 -0.83 -0.47 -6.36
CA SER A 313 -0.86 -1.65 -5.47
C SER A 313 -0.46 -1.39 -4.00
N VAL A 314 -0.61 -0.14 -3.54
CA VAL A 314 -0.34 0.30 -2.17
C VAL A 314 -1.64 0.25 -1.35
N LYS A 315 -1.54 -0.11 -0.07
CA LYS A 315 -2.70 -0.14 0.85
C LYS A 315 -2.89 1.21 1.51
N SER A 316 -4.11 1.73 1.52
CA SER A 316 -4.41 2.98 2.21
C SER A 316 -4.70 2.70 3.69
N LEU A 317 -3.87 3.19 4.61
CA LEU A 317 -4.13 3.11 6.05
C LEU A 317 -4.52 4.50 6.55
N MET A 318 -5.83 4.75 6.62
CA MET A 318 -6.39 6.06 6.96
C MET A 318 -6.44 6.23 8.48
N ALA A 319 -5.76 7.24 9.01
CA ALA A 319 -5.77 7.51 10.43
C ALA A 319 -6.87 8.48 10.82
N GLU A 320 -7.84 7.99 11.58
CA GLU A 320 -8.96 8.78 12.10
C GLU A 320 -8.86 8.96 13.61
N THR A 321 -9.42 10.08 14.05
CA THR A 321 -9.24 10.64 15.39
C THR A 321 -10.47 10.38 16.25
N ALA A 322 -10.63 9.14 16.72
CA ALA A 322 -11.73 8.79 17.63
C ALA A 322 -11.66 9.58 18.94
N GLN A 323 -12.80 10.08 19.41
CA GLN A 323 -12.95 10.71 20.72
C GLN A 323 -12.83 9.66 21.85
N VAL A 324 -12.71 10.09 23.10
CA VAL A 324 -12.62 9.17 24.27
C VAL A 324 -13.77 8.17 24.33
N ASN A 325 -14.99 8.56 23.97
CA ASN A 325 -16.15 7.65 23.90
C ASN A 325 -16.16 6.73 22.67
N GLY A 326 -15.12 6.77 21.83
CA GLY A 326 -15.00 6.00 20.59
C GLY A 326 -15.64 6.64 19.37
N LYS A 327 -16.50 7.65 19.51
CA LYS A 327 -17.14 8.28 18.35
C LYS A 327 -16.15 9.12 17.55
N PHE A 328 -16.25 9.08 16.24
CA PHE A 328 -15.52 10.03 15.41
C PHE A 328 -16.19 11.41 15.47
N PRO A 329 -15.41 12.49 15.38
CA PRO A 329 -15.90 13.82 15.05
C PRO A 329 -16.80 13.83 13.81
N ALA A 330 -17.77 14.75 13.78
CA ALA A 330 -18.85 14.74 12.80
C ALA A 330 -18.35 14.83 11.35
N GLN A 331 -17.26 15.56 11.08
CA GLN A 331 -16.70 15.66 9.73
C GLN A 331 -16.07 14.35 9.24
N GLN A 332 -15.50 13.55 10.15
CA GLN A 332 -14.99 12.21 9.82
C GLN A 332 -16.15 11.22 9.62
N GLU A 333 -17.18 11.26 10.48
CA GLU A 333 -18.39 10.44 10.26
C GLU A 333 -19.09 10.78 8.93
N ALA A 334 -19.12 12.07 8.55
CA ALA A 334 -19.65 12.53 7.27
C ALA A 334 -18.82 11.99 6.09
N PHE A 335 -17.49 12.03 6.17
CA PHE A 335 -16.61 11.43 5.16
C PHE A 335 -16.82 9.91 5.05
N ASN A 336 -16.87 9.19 6.17
CA ASN A 336 -17.11 7.75 6.16
C ASN A 336 -18.47 7.41 5.54
N THR A 337 -19.49 8.19 5.87
CA THR A 337 -20.84 8.03 5.28
C THR A 337 -20.84 8.31 3.78
N PHE A 338 -20.09 9.32 3.32
CA PHE A 338 -19.87 9.57 1.90
C PHE A 338 -19.18 8.38 1.22
N MET A 339 -18.09 7.87 1.79
CA MET A 339 -17.34 6.73 1.26
C MET A 339 -18.21 5.45 1.20
N ALA A 340 -19.11 5.25 2.16
CA ALA A 340 -20.05 4.13 2.17
C ALA A 340 -21.01 4.14 0.98
N GLY A 341 -21.35 5.32 0.45
CA GLY A 341 -22.13 5.46 -0.79
C GLY A 341 -21.26 5.41 -2.06
N TYR A 342 -20.07 6.00 -2.00
CA TYR A 342 -19.17 6.17 -3.14
C TYR A 342 -18.44 4.88 -3.54
N LEU A 343 -17.79 4.20 -2.58
CA LEU A 343 -16.92 3.06 -2.85
C LEU A 343 -17.63 1.83 -3.44
N PRO A 344 -18.84 1.43 -3.00
CA PRO A 344 -19.51 0.27 -3.57
C PRO A 344 -19.77 0.40 -5.07
N ALA A 345 -20.04 1.61 -5.57
CA ALA A 345 -20.31 1.85 -6.99
C ALA A 345 -19.09 1.59 -7.88
N ILE A 346 -17.88 1.68 -7.33
CA ILE A 346 -16.62 1.52 -8.07
C ILE A 346 -15.76 0.35 -7.57
N ARG A 347 -16.30 -0.52 -6.69
CA ARG A 347 -15.52 -1.58 -6.03
C ARG A 347 -14.73 -2.48 -6.97
N GLU A 348 -15.28 -2.79 -8.16
CA GLU A 348 -14.61 -3.62 -9.17
C GLU A 348 -13.26 -3.05 -9.63
N THR A 349 -13.10 -1.74 -9.56
CA THR A 349 -11.99 -1.02 -10.21
C THR A 349 -10.78 -0.84 -9.29
N TYR A 350 -10.95 -0.93 -7.96
CA TYR A 350 -9.83 -0.80 -7.01
C TYR A 350 -9.59 -2.04 -6.12
N ARG A 351 -10.59 -2.90 -5.90
CA ARG A 351 -10.47 -4.03 -4.95
C ARG A 351 -9.95 -5.30 -5.61
N ASP A 352 -10.59 -5.68 -6.70
CA ASP A 352 -10.24 -6.87 -7.48
C ASP A 352 -9.20 -6.55 -8.57
N THR A 353 -8.35 -5.57 -8.31
CA THR A 353 -7.36 -5.08 -9.26
C THR A 353 -5.96 -5.04 -8.66
N VAL A 354 -4.97 -4.87 -9.54
CA VAL A 354 -3.59 -4.49 -9.22
C VAL A 354 -3.26 -3.18 -9.92
N GLY A 355 -2.27 -2.46 -9.41
CA GLY A 355 -1.77 -1.23 -10.04
C GLY A 355 -1.13 -1.49 -11.40
N GLY A 356 -1.42 -0.61 -12.37
CA GLY A 356 -0.91 -0.66 -13.73
C GLY A 356 0.29 0.27 -13.97
N GLY A 357 0.91 0.12 -15.12
CA GLY A 357 2.07 0.89 -15.57
C GLY A 357 3.44 0.32 -15.21
N TYR A 358 3.53 -0.72 -14.38
CA TYR A 358 4.82 -1.28 -13.92
C TYR A 358 4.79 -2.82 -13.97
N MET A 359 5.06 -3.52 -12.86
CA MET A 359 5.30 -4.97 -12.84
C MET A 359 4.13 -5.83 -13.33
N TYR A 360 2.88 -5.37 -13.16
CA TYR A 360 1.69 -6.10 -13.58
C TYR A 360 1.25 -5.77 -15.01
N GLY A 361 2.02 -4.95 -15.72
CA GLY A 361 1.66 -4.42 -17.02
C GLY A 361 0.74 -3.21 -16.92
N GLY A 362 -0.19 -3.03 -17.85
CA GLY A 362 -1.11 -1.89 -17.92
C GLY A 362 -0.58 -0.68 -18.71
N MET A 363 -1.49 0.22 -19.06
CA MET A 363 -1.22 1.53 -19.68
C MET A 363 -0.50 2.47 -18.70
N GLN A 364 0.00 3.61 -19.19
CA GLN A 364 0.87 4.49 -18.38
C GLN A 364 0.04 5.34 -17.41
N PRO A 365 0.27 5.24 -16.08
CA PRO A 365 -0.30 6.15 -15.09
C PRO A 365 0.52 7.45 -15.00
N GLY A 366 -0.02 8.43 -14.29
CA GLY A 366 0.63 9.71 -13.99
C GLY A 366 -0.01 10.87 -14.74
N ALA A 367 0.82 11.81 -15.19
CA ALA A 367 0.37 12.96 -15.95
C ALA A 367 -0.03 12.58 -17.38
N TRP A 368 -1.17 13.11 -17.82
CA TRP A 368 -1.73 12.96 -19.16
C TRP A 368 -1.92 14.35 -19.80
N ASN A 369 -2.66 14.41 -20.90
CA ASN A 369 -2.83 15.66 -21.66
C ASN A 369 -3.47 16.77 -20.81
N ASP A 370 -3.06 18.02 -21.06
CA ASP A 370 -3.73 19.23 -20.58
C ASP A 370 -3.96 19.28 -19.06
N GLY A 371 -2.95 18.82 -18.30
CA GLY A 371 -2.97 18.81 -16.83
C GLY A 371 -3.79 17.67 -16.23
N ALA A 372 -4.34 16.76 -17.04
CA ALA A 372 -4.98 15.57 -16.52
C ALA A 372 -4.00 14.71 -15.73
N TYR A 373 -4.50 14.07 -14.68
CA TYR A 373 -3.73 13.15 -13.86
C TYR A 373 -4.58 11.94 -13.50
N GLY A 374 -3.94 10.79 -13.38
CA GLY A 374 -4.64 9.60 -12.96
C GLY A 374 -3.76 8.37 -12.83
N VAL A 375 -4.42 7.27 -12.51
CA VAL A 375 -3.78 5.97 -12.36
C VAL A 375 -4.51 4.91 -13.17
N VAL A 376 -3.84 3.78 -13.34
CA VAL A 376 -4.39 2.64 -14.06
C VAL A 376 -4.49 1.48 -13.09
N THR A 377 -5.62 0.80 -13.07
CA THR A 377 -5.77 -0.48 -12.38
C THR A 377 -6.08 -1.58 -13.40
N ILE A 378 -5.64 -2.81 -13.12
CA ILE A 378 -5.80 -3.97 -13.99
C ILE A 378 -6.61 -5.01 -13.25
N SER A 379 -7.66 -5.54 -13.88
CA SER A 379 -8.49 -6.58 -13.27
C SER A 379 -7.69 -7.86 -13.01
N LYS A 380 -7.74 -8.35 -11.77
CA LYS A 380 -7.22 -9.67 -11.40
C LYS A 380 -8.03 -10.82 -12.02
N ARG A 381 -9.29 -10.56 -12.41
CA ARG A 381 -10.18 -11.55 -13.01
C ARG A 381 -9.96 -11.68 -14.52
N ASP A 382 -9.70 -10.57 -15.19
CA ASP A 382 -9.36 -10.53 -16.61
C ASP A 382 -8.31 -9.44 -16.88
N PRO A 383 -7.01 -9.79 -17.02
CA PRO A 383 -5.94 -8.82 -17.29
C PRO A 383 -6.10 -8.02 -18.59
N LYS A 384 -7.05 -8.38 -19.46
CA LYS A 384 -7.42 -7.59 -20.64
C LYS A 384 -8.30 -6.39 -20.32
N VAL A 385 -8.87 -6.34 -19.12
CA VAL A 385 -9.66 -5.22 -18.62
C VAL A 385 -8.81 -4.34 -17.71
N GLN A 386 -8.70 -3.07 -18.09
CA GLN A 386 -8.02 -2.03 -17.32
C GLN A 386 -9.01 -0.91 -17.02
N TYR A 387 -8.82 -0.20 -15.92
CA TYR A 387 -9.59 0.98 -15.58
C TYR A 387 -8.65 2.18 -15.50
N LEU A 388 -8.94 3.21 -16.29
CA LEU A 388 -8.29 4.50 -16.19
C LEU A 388 -9.07 5.31 -15.16
N HIS A 389 -8.42 5.60 -14.04
CA HIS A 389 -8.95 6.45 -12.99
C HIS A 389 -8.44 7.87 -13.23
N VAL A 390 -9.32 8.76 -13.67
CA VAL A 390 -8.98 10.16 -13.98
C VAL A 390 -9.34 11.01 -12.76
N THR A 391 -8.35 11.17 -11.88
CA THR A 391 -8.48 11.90 -10.61
C THR A 391 -8.38 13.41 -10.78
N THR A 392 -7.76 13.87 -11.87
CA THR A 392 -7.84 15.27 -12.33
C THR A 392 -8.15 15.29 -13.81
N ALA A 393 -9.22 15.98 -14.16
CA ALA A 393 -9.69 16.11 -15.54
C ALA A 393 -8.78 17.03 -16.37
N PRO A 394 -8.65 16.79 -17.68
CA PRO A 394 -7.92 17.67 -18.60
C PRO A 394 -8.62 19.02 -18.75
N SER A 395 -7.85 20.10 -18.87
CA SER A 395 -8.41 21.44 -19.13
C SER A 395 -8.97 21.61 -20.55
N SER A 396 -8.58 20.74 -21.49
CA SER A 396 -8.96 20.82 -22.91
C SER A 396 -10.36 20.31 -23.23
N GLY A 397 -11.08 19.75 -22.25
CA GLY A 397 -12.49 19.37 -22.40
C GLY A 397 -12.72 17.86 -22.40
N ASP A 398 -13.18 17.31 -23.53
CA ASP A 398 -13.83 15.99 -23.61
C ASP A 398 -12.92 14.85 -24.09
N THR A 399 -11.60 15.05 -24.07
CA THR A 399 -10.63 14.07 -24.56
C THR A 399 -9.57 13.69 -23.53
N LEU A 400 -9.20 12.41 -23.50
CA LEU A 400 -8.12 11.88 -22.69
C LEU A 400 -7.12 11.12 -23.56
N THR A 401 -5.83 11.46 -23.47
CA THR A 401 -4.76 10.80 -24.19
C THR A 401 -3.78 10.13 -23.23
N VAL A 402 -3.62 8.81 -23.40
CA VAL A 402 -2.81 7.97 -22.51
C VAL A 402 -1.83 7.14 -23.35
N ARG A 403 -0.58 6.99 -22.89
CA ARG A 403 0.39 6.08 -23.51
C ARG A 403 -0.11 4.64 -23.36
N ASP A 404 -0.17 3.92 -24.47
CA ASP A 404 -0.80 2.61 -24.53
C ASP A 404 0.09 1.47 -24.00
N ASN A 405 1.37 1.72 -23.77
CA ASN A 405 2.36 0.74 -23.34
C ASN A 405 2.39 -0.54 -24.20
N GLY A 406 2.07 -0.41 -25.49
CA GLY A 406 1.96 -1.50 -26.44
C GLY A 406 0.65 -2.28 -26.37
N TYR A 407 -0.28 -1.96 -25.46
CA TYR A 407 -1.58 -2.63 -25.38
C TYR A 407 -2.48 -2.21 -26.52
N LYS A 408 -2.92 -3.17 -27.33
CA LYS A 408 -3.91 -2.93 -28.38
C LYS A 408 -5.29 -2.70 -27.77
N VAL A 409 -5.83 -1.49 -27.88
CA VAL A 409 -7.17 -1.15 -27.38
C VAL A 409 -8.23 -1.69 -28.35
N VAL A 410 -9.25 -2.34 -27.80
CA VAL A 410 -10.38 -2.92 -28.56
C VAL A 410 -11.74 -2.32 -28.17
N GLY A 411 -11.81 -1.56 -27.08
CA GLY A 411 -13.03 -0.87 -26.67
C GLY A 411 -12.82 -0.02 -25.43
N VAL A 412 -13.54 1.10 -25.36
CA VAL A 412 -13.54 2.00 -24.21
C VAL A 412 -14.98 2.32 -23.86
N SER A 413 -15.30 2.33 -22.56
CA SER A 413 -16.59 2.78 -22.06
C SER A 413 -16.42 3.55 -20.77
N ASP A 414 -17.24 4.57 -20.55
CA ASP A 414 -17.45 5.12 -19.23
C ASP A 414 -17.93 4.00 -18.29
N TYR A 415 -17.28 3.84 -17.14
CA TYR A 415 -17.51 2.70 -16.26
C TYR A 415 -18.89 2.78 -15.58
N ARG A 416 -19.30 3.97 -15.13
CA ARG A 416 -20.54 4.15 -14.36
C ARG A 416 -21.78 4.05 -15.23
N SER A 417 -21.79 4.74 -16.36
CA SER A 417 -22.92 4.76 -17.30
C SER A 417 -22.92 3.58 -18.29
N GLY A 418 -21.76 2.95 -18.50
CA GLY A 418 -21.57 1.94 -19.53
C GLY A 418 -21.56 2.49 -20.96
N LYS A 419 -21.69 3.82 -21.14
CA LYS A 419 -21.67 4.48 -22.44
C LYS A 419 -20.34 4.17 -23.14
N ARG A 420 -20.41 3.66 -24.37
CA ARG A 420 -19.22 3.47 -25.18
C ARG A 420 -18.64 4.81 -25.63
N LEU A 421 -17.33 4.89 -25.66
CA LEU A 421 -16.58 6.08 -26.01
C LEU A 421 -15.74 5.80 -27.24
N ALA A 422 -15.73 6.77 -28.14
CA ALA A 422 -14.88 6.72 -29.31
C ALA A 422 -13.41 6.82 -28.89
N PHE A 423 -12.56 6.10 -29.60
CA PHE A 423 -11.12 6.20 -29.41
C PHE A 423 -10.38 6.08 -30.73
N THR A 424 -9.22 6.70 -30.78
CA THR A 424 -8.19 6.46 -31.79
C THR A 424 -6.92 6.00 -31.10
N GLN A 425 -6.17 5.10 -31.72
CA GLN A 425 -4.93 4.59 -31.20
C GLN A 425 -3.88 4.63 -32.31
N ARG A 426 -2.78 5.33 -32.05
CA ARG A 426 -1.64 5.49 -32.96
C ARG A 426 -0.48 6.13 -32.20
N ASP A 427 0.72 6.05 -32.75
CA ASP A 427 1.88 6.78 -32.22
C ASP A 427 2.16 6.48 -30.73
N GLY A 428 1.87 5.22 -30.33
CA GLY A 428 2.02 4.70 -28.96
C GLY A 428 1.03 5.25 -27.93
N ARG A 429 -0.04 5.90 -28.39
CA ARG A 429 -1.06 6.51 -27.53
C ARG A 429 -2.45 6.09 -27.95
N VAL A 430 -3.36 6.05 -26.98
CA VAL A 430 -4.80 6.06 -27.23
C VAL A 430 -5.34 7.43 -26.85
N THR A 431 -6.15 8.01 -27.73
CA THR A 431 -6.94 9.22 -27.47
C THR A 431 -8.40 8.82 -27.45
N ILE A 432 -9.02 8.99 -26.29
CA ILE A 432 -10.44 8.73 -26.01
C ILE A 432 -11.18 10.07 -26.14
N SER A 433 -12.34 10.09 -26.78
CA SER A 433 -13.10 11.32 -27.08
C SER A 433 -14.57 11.18 -26.72
N GLY A 434 -15.27 12.32 -26.62
CA GLY A 434 -16.70 12.36 -26.31
C GLY A 434 -17.01 12.12 -24.82
N ILE A 435 -16.04 12.40 -23.94
CA ILE A 435 -16.20 12.38 -22.49
C ILE A 435 -16.98 13.64 -22.09
N SER A 436 -18.31 13.50 -22.01
CA SER A 436 -19.22 14.63 -21.83
C SER A 436 -19.34 15.12 -20.38
N ALA A 437 -18.83 14.36 -19.41
CA ALA A 437 -18.85 14.73 -18.00
C ALA A 437 -17.64 14.13 -17.29
N TRP A 438 -17.07 14.91 -16.38
CA TRP A 438 -16.03 14.48 -15.46
C TRP A 438 -16.62 14.37 -14.06
N ASP A 439 -16.42 13.24 -13.40
CA ASP A 439 -16.81 13.03 -12.02
C ASP A 439 -15.90 13.84 -11.10
N GLU A 440 -16.46 14.32 -9.98
CA GLU A 440 -15.79 15.26 -9.08
C GLU A 440 -14.44 14.76 -8.54
N HIS A 441 -14.29 13.44 -8.32
CA HIS A 441 -13.10 12.88 -7.70
C HIS A 441 -12.35 11.85 -8.55
N ASP A 442 -13.05 11.14 -9.43
CA ASP A 442 -12.49 10.03 -10.22
C ASP A 442 -13.44 9.61 -11.33
N THR A 443 -13.22 10.11 -12.56
CA THR A 443 -13.87 9.56 -13.74
C THR A 443 -13.21 8.26 -14.11
N ILE A 444 -13.99 7.19 -14.20
CA ILE A 444 -13.44 5.86 -14.48
C ILE A 444 -13.80 5.44 -15.90
N LEU A 445 -12.78 5.18 -16.71
CA LEU A 445 -12.94 4.61 -18.05
C LEU A 445 -12.53 3.14 -18.03
N ARG A 446 -13.45 2.24 -18.39
CA ARG A 446 -13.12 0.83 -18.60
C ARG A 446 -12.55 0.65 -20.00
N VAL A 447 -11.32 0.19 -20.08
CA VAL A 447 -10.59 -0.09 -21.31
C VAL A 447 -10.44 -1.60 -21.47
N ARG A 448 -10.91 -2.13 -22.60
CA ARG A 448 -10.64 -3.51 -23.02
C ARG A 448 -9.47 -3.52 -23.98
N THR A 449 -8.55 -4.43 -23.74
CA THR A 449 -7.31 -4.58 -24.50
C THR A 449 -7.17 -5.99 -25.07
N ALA A 450 -6.45 -6.13 -26.17
CA ALA A 450 -5.87 -7.40 -26.60
C ALA A 450 -4.46 -7.54 -26.02
N SER A 451 -3.68 -8.50 -26.54
CA SER A 451 -2.28 -8.65 -26.12
C SER A 451 -1.46 -7.42 -26.49
N ARG A 452 -0.30 -7.26 -25.84
CA ARG A 452 0.67 -6.26 -26.29
C ARG A 452 1.17 -6.60 -27.69
N GLU A 453 1.33 -5.58 -28.52
CA GLU A 453 1.87 -5.71 -29.87
C GLU A 453 3.16 -4.90 -30.01
N GLY A 454 4.00 -5.29 -30.98
CA GLY A 454 5.14 -4.46 -31.37
C GLY A 454 6.33 -4.48 -30.42
N LEU A 455 6.44 -5.48 -29.54
CA LEU A 455 7.58 -5.68 -28.65
C LEU A 455 8.38 -6.92 -29.05
N TYR A 456 9.71 -6.85 -29.01
CA TYR A 456 10.53 -8.05 -29.13
C TYR A 456 10.41 -8.93 -27.88
N PRO A 457 10.38 -10.27 -28.03
CA PRO A 457 10.49 -11.17 -26.90
C PRO A 457 11.77 -10.87 -26.11
N GLN A 458 11.68 -10.74 -24.79
CA GLN A 458 12.82 -10.36 -23.95
C GLN A 458 14.02 -11.31 -24.10
N ARG A 459 13.78 -12.63 -24.20
CA ARG A 459 14.80 -13.65 -24.48
C ARG A 459 15.63 -13.46 -25.76
N LEU A 460 15.15 -12.64 -26.70
CA LEU A 460 15.85 -12.35 -27.95
C LEU A 460 16.90 -11.26 -27.74
N VAL A 461 16.66 -10.35 -26.80
CA VAL A 461 17.52 -9.19 -26.52
C VAL A 461 18.54 -9.59 -25.47
N LYS A 462 19.82 -9.36 -25.74
CA LYS A 462 20.88 -9.53 -24.74
C LYS A 462 21.34 -8.18 -24.24
N ALA A 463 21.33 -7.99 -22.93
CA ALA A 463 21.81 -6.77 -22.29
C ALA A 463 23.22 -6.95 -21.73
N THR A 464 24.06 -5.93 -21.96
CA THR A 464 25.37 -5.74 -21.31
C THR A 464 25.45 -4.31 -20.80
N ALA A 465 26.28 -4.05 -19.80
CA ALA A 465 26.48 -2.70 -19.28
C ALA A 465 27.97 -2.42 -19.07
N SER A 466 28.37 -1.15 -19.18
CA SER A 466 29.75 -0.73 -18.92
C SER A 466 30.14 -0.78 -17.44
N ALA A 467 29.15 -0.83 -16.55
CA ALA A 467 29.32 -1.04 -15.11
C ALA A 467 28.10 -1.79 -14.54
N ALA A 468 28.32 -2.58 -13.50
CA ALA A 468 27.29 -3.24 -12.72
C ALA A 468 27.80 -3.46 -11.29
N ALA A 469 26.92 -3.31 -10.30
CA ALA A 469 27.20 -3.76 -8.94
C ALA A 469 27.21 -5.29 -8.86
N ASP A 470 27.99 -5.84 -7.93
CA ASP A 470 28.06 -7.28 -7.69
C ASP A 470 26.67 -7.84 -7.35
N GLY A 471 26.28 -8.93 -8.02
CA GLY A 471 24.96 -9.56 -7.86
C GLY A 471 23.81 -8.92 -8.67
N TYR A 472 24.04 -7.81 -9.36
CA TYR A 472 23.03 -7.08 -10.15
C TYR A 472 23.42 -6.92 -11.62
N PRO A 473 23.54 -8.04 -12.37
CA PRO A 473 24.09 -8.04 -13.72
C PRO A 473 23.13 -7.43 -14.74
N ALA A 474 23.68 -6.89 -15.84
CA ALA A 474 22.90 -6.33 -16.95
C ALA A 474 21.92 -7.34 -17.58
N SER A 475 22.18 -8.65 -17.48
CA SER A 475 21.26 -9.70 -17.95
C SER A 475 19.90 -9.66 -17.28
N ALA A 476 19.78 -9.07 -16.08
CA ALA A 476 18.51 -8.89 -15.39
C ALA A 476 17.54 -7.96 -16.16
N LEU A 477 18.07 -7.02 -16.95
CA LEU A 477 17.26 -6.05 -17.71
C LEU A 477 16.32 -6.70 -18.75
N THR A 478 16.61 -7.94 -19.15
CA THR A 478 15.90 -8.64 -20.23
C THR A 478 15.52 -10.07 -19.86
N ASP A 479 15.48 -10.41 -18.57
CA ASP A 479 15.11 -11.76 -18.11
C ASP A 479 13.59 -11.93 -17.91
N GLY A 480 12.83 -10.83 -17.94
CA GLY A 480 11.37 -10.81 -17.77
C GLY A 480 10.90 -10.92 -16.32
N SER A 481 11.77 -10.66 -15.35
CA SER A 481 11.50 -10.71 -13.91
C SER A 481 11.67 -9.33 -13.29
N PHE A 482 10.75 -8.97 -12.37
CA PHE A 482 10.88 -7.77 -11.52
C PHE A 482 11.52 -8.09 -10.16
N LEU A 483 11.98 -9.34 -9.96
CA LEU A 483 12.70 -9.75 -8.74
C LEU A 483 14.20 -9.57 -8.84
N THR A 484 14.70 -9.57 -10.07
CA THR A 484 16.07 -9.33 -10.45
C THR A 484 16.11 -7.95 -11.07
N TRP A 485 17.23 -7.25 -10.91
CA TRP A 485 17.44 -5.93 -11.51
C TRP A 485 18.92 -5.71 -11.77
N TRP A 486 19.20 -4.76 -12.64
CA TRP A 486 20.56 -4.24 -12.82
C TRP A 486 20.75 -2.99 -11.97
N ASP A 487 21.93 -2.87 -11.38
CA ASP A 487 22.36 -1.70 -10.61
C ASP A 487 23.70 -1.19 -11.16
N SER A 488 23.78 0.10 -11.44
CA SER A 488 24.99 0.77 -11.94
C SER A 488 26.18 0.77 -10.97
N GLY A 489 25.97 0.46 -9.68
CA GLY A 489 26.98 0.61 -8.64
C GLY A 489 27.38 2.08 -8.43
N ALA A 490 26.44 3.00 -8.61
CA ALA A 490 26.64 4.45 -8.60
C ALA A 490 27.68 4.99 -9.61
N THR A 491 27.96 4.21 -10.67
CA THR A 491 28.83 4.63 -11.77
C THR A 491 28.02 5.44 -12.78
N LEU A 492 28.41 6.69 -13.03
CA LEU A 492 27.89 7.54 -14.10
C LEU A 492 29.03 8.35 -14.76
N PRO A 493 28.97 8.59 -16.08
CA PRO A 493 28.00 8.06 -17.03
C PRO A 493 28.12 6.53 -17.17
N VAL A 494 27.02 5.87 -17.49
CA VAL A 494 26.98 4.40 -17.67
C VAL A 494 26.19 4.06 -18.92
N SER A 495 26.65 3.05 -19.65
CA SER A 495 26.00 2.60 -20.87
C SER A 495 25.44 1.20 -20.72
N ILE A 496 24.24 1.00 -21.25
CA ILE A 496 23.56 -0.28 -21.39
C ILE A 496 23.46 -0.57 -22.88
N THR A 497 24.02 -1.68 -23.34
CA THR A 497 23.95 -2.12 -24.74
C THR A 497 23.02 -3.32 -24.87
N LEU A 498 22.01 -3.18 -25.73
CA LEU A 498 21.02 -4.19 -26.09
C LEU A 498 21.36 -4.76 -27.47
N ASP A 499 21.78 -6.03 -27.55
CA ASP A 499 21.98 -6.77 -28.80
C ASP A 499 20.69 -7.46 -29.21
N LEU A 500 20.16 -7.12 -30.39
CA LEU A 500 18.95 -7.71 -30.97
C LEU A 500 19.21 -9.02 -31.73
N GLY A 501 20.46 -9.48 -31.76
CA GLY A 501 20.96 -10.68 -32.42
C GLY A 501 21.16 -10.53 -33.94
N GLU A 502 20.34 -9.70 -34.58
CA GLU A 502 20.44 -9.32 -35.99
C GLU A 502 19.91 -7.89 -36.19
N ARG A 503 20.03 -7.36 -37.40
CA ARG A 503 19.54 -6.01 -37.72
C ARG A 503 18.02 -5.96 -37.78
N ARG A 504 17.40 -5.16 -36.91
CA ARG A 504 15.95 -5.03 -36.69
C ARG A 504 15.52 -3.57 -36.56
N ALA A 505 14.24 -3.29 -36.75
CA ALA A 505 13.67 -1.97 -36.52
C ALA A 505 13.51 -1.71 -35.02
N VAL A 506 13.68 -0.46 -34.58
CA VAL A 506 13.49 -0.03 -33.20
C VAL A 506 12.70 1.28 -33.18
N SER A 507 11.51 1.24 -32.60
CA SER A 507 10.60 2.39 -32.48
C SER A 507 10.56 2.96 -31.07
N PHE A 508 10.96 2.21 -30.04
CA PHE A 508 11.08 2.75 -28.69
C PHE A 508 11.82 1.81 -27.75
N LEU A 509 12.33 2.37 -26.64
CA LEU A 509 12.67 1.64 -25.43
C LEU A 509 11.61 1.90 -24.36
N ALA A 510 11.14 0.86 -23.68
CA ALA A 510 10.27 0.97 -22.52
C ALA A 510 11.07 0.57 -21.27
N VAL A 511 11.31 1.53 -20.38
CA VAL A 511 12.24 1.42 -19.24
C VAL A 511 11.45 1.40 -17.94
N ASN A 512 11.49 0.28 -17.23
CA ASN A 512 10.98 0.14 -15.87
C ASN A 512 12.13 0.37 -14.89
N GLN A 513 12.18 1.58 -14.35
CA GLN A 513 13.18 1.97 -13.35
C GLN A 513 12.76 1.46 -11.98
N ARG A 514 13.74 1.10 -11.15
CA ARG A 514 13.47 0.58 -9.81
C ARG A 514 12.80 1.64 -8.95
N GLU A 515 11.63 1.31 -8.40
CA GLU A 515 10.82 2.25 -7.59
C GLU A 515 11.31 2.33 -6.13
N TRP A 516 12.62 2.56 -5.96
CA TRP A 516 13.33 2.60 -4.68
C TRP A 516 13.66 4.01 -4.17
N SER A 517 13.02 5.02 -4.74
CA SER A 517 13.17 6.43 -4.36
C SER A 517 11.87 7.19 -4.70
N PRO A 518 11.59 8.33 -4.04
CA PRO A 518 10.52 9.22 -4.49
C PRO A 518 10.80 9.72 -5.91
N THR A 519 9.78 10.26 -6.56
CA THR A 519 9.88 10.81 -7.92
C THR A 519 10.32 12.27 -7.96
N TYR A 520 10.56 12.90 -6.82
CA TYR A 520 10.93 14.30 -6.71
C TYR A 520 11.76 14.56 -5.45
N ASN A 521 12.38 15.72 -5.37
CA ASN A 521 13.12 16.15 -4.19
C ASN A 521 12.16 16.54 -3.06
N ARG A 522 12.35 15.96 -1.88
CA ARG A 522 11.55 16.28 -0.69
C ARG A 522 12.36 16.19 0.59
N GLU A 523 11.75 16.63 1.67
CA GLU A 523 12.27 16.46 3.01
C GLU A 523 11.17 15.87 3.89
N THR A 524 11.52 14.87 4.69
CA THR A 524 10.58 14.23 5.61
C THR A 524 11.30 13.91 6.91
N PHE A 525 10.75 14.42 8.01
CA PHE A 525 11.39 14.32 9.34
C PHE A 525 12.87 14.78 9.35
N GLY A 526 13.19 15.84 8.61
CA GLY A 526 14.56 16.37 8.51
C GLY A 526 15.49 15.59 7.58
N ARG A 527 15.02 14.50 6.97
CA ARG A 527 15.79 13.67 6.02
C ARG A 527 15.50 14.13 4.60
N LYS A 528 16.55 14.52 3.87
CA LYS A 528 16.44 14.87 2.44
C LYS A 528 16.32 13.59 1.61
N GLU A 529 15.37 13.59 0.70
CA GLU A 529 15.17 12.50 -0.27
C GLU A 529 15.08 13.08 -1.67
N ASP A 530 15.49 12.29 -2.66
CA ASP A 530 15.49 12.71 -4.06
C ASP A 530 15.34 11.49 -4.99
N SER A 531 15.19 11.73 -6.28
CA SER A 531 14.92 10.67 -7.26
C SER A 531 16.19 10.05 -7.83
N ALA A 532 16.36 8.75 -7.63
CA ALA A 532 17.42 7.92 -8.21
C ALA A 532 17.13 7.52 -9.68
N ARG A 533 16.14 8.14 -10.32
CA ARG A 533 15.76 7.85 -11.71
C ARG A 533 16.72 8.52 -12.69
N ILE A 534 16.83 7.95 -13.89
CA ILE A 534 17.48 8.53 -15.07
C ILE A 534 16.93 9.94 -15.28
N LYS A 535 17.85 10.89 -15.47
CA LYS A 535 17.52 12.24 -15.93
C LYS A 535 18.04 12.41 -17.35
N ASP A 536 19.32 12.72 -17.53
CA ASP A 536 19.89 12.98 -18.84
C ASP A 536 20.39 11.67 -19.48
N TYR A 537 20.05 11.45 -20.75
CA TYR A 537 20.44 10.25 -21.49
C TYR A 537 20.74 10.52 -22.96
N GLU A 538 21.47 9.59 -23.57
CA GLU A 538 21.72 9.50 -25.00
C GLU A 538 21.45 8.07 -25.50
N VAL A 539 20.89 7.96 -26.70
CA VAL A 539 20.71 6.68 -27.39
C VAL A 539 21.59 6.66 -28.64
N HIS A 540 22.42 5.64 -28.75
CA HIS A 540 23.22 5.34 -29.94
C HIS A 540 22.77 4.02 -30.54
N VAL A 541 23.07 3.82 -31.82
CA VAL A 541 22.79 2.57 -32.52
C VAL A 541 24.01 2.10 -33.29
N SER A 542 24.13 0.79 -33.50
CA SER A 542 25.27 0.21 -34.20
C SER A 542 24.86 -1.08 -34.92
N ASP A 543 25.48 -1.33 -36.07
CA ASP A 543 25.30 -2.59 -36.80
C ASP A 543 26.33 -3.67 -36.41
N ASP A 544 27.48 -3.26 -35.86
CA ASP A 544 28.62 -4.13 -35.54
C ASP A 544 28.94 -4.24 -34.04
N GLY A 545 28.47 -3.28 -33.24
CA GLY A 545 28.69 -3.18 -31.79
C GLY A 545 29.94 -2.39 -31.40
N SER A 546 30.73 -1.93 -32.37
CA SER A 546 31.97 -1.16 -32.18
C SER A 546 31.86 0.28 -32.67
N GLU A 547 31.20 0.51 -33.80
CA GLU A 547 31.00 1.83 -34.39
C GLU A 547 29.60 2.36 -34.02
N TRP A 548 29.55 3.43 -33.22
CA TRP A 548 28.30 3.95 -32.64
C TRP A 548 27.83 5.27 -33.25
N GLY A 549 28.69 5.97 -33.99
CA GLY A 549 28.39 7.28 -34.58
C GLY A 549 27.96 8.31 -33.53
N SER A 550 27.18 9.30 -33.99
CA SER A 550 26.52 10.28 -33.12
C SER A 550 25.24 9.68 -32.49
N PRO A 551 24.78 10.19 -31.33
CA PRO A 551 23.52 9.74 -30.76
C PRO A 551 22.35 10.00 -31.72
N VAL A 552 21.47 9.00 -31.87
CA VAL A 552 20.22 9.15 -32.62
C VAL A 552 19.16 9.93 -31.83
N LEU A 553 19.33 10.00 -30.51
CA LEU A 553 18.50 10.79 -29.60
C LEU A 553 19.30 11.16 -28.35
N ALA A 554 19.10 12.37 -27.84
CA ALA A 554 19.51 12.78 -26.50
C ALA A 554 18.33 13.48 -25.83
N GLY A 555 18.14 13.31 -24.53
CA GLY A 555 16.98 13.89 -23.86
C GLY A 555 17.01 13.78 -22.34
N VAL A 556 15.91 14.26 -21.76
CA VAL A 556 15.62 14.16 -20.32
C VAL A 556 14.47 13.18 -20.13
N LEU A 557 14.66 12.16 -19.30
CA LEU A 557 13.61 11.23 -18.94
C LEU A 557 12.88 11.75 -17.69
N GLU A 558 11.55 11.83 -17.77
CA GLU A 558 10.71 12.27 -16.66
C GLU A 558 10.94 11.38 -15.42
N SER A 559 11.08 12.03 -14.26
CA SER A 559 11.06 11.35 -12.96
C SER A 559 9.63 11.07 -12.52
N ALA A 560 9.16 9.85 -12.76
CA ALA A 560 7.82 9.43 -12.32
C ALA A 560 7.73 7.91 -12.15
N ARG A 561 6.61 7.45 -11.59
CA ARG A 561 6.33 6.02 -11.38
C ARG A 561 5.84 5.33 -12.63
N GLY A 562 6.00 4.01 -12.66
CA GLY A 562 5.73 3.18 -13.82
C GLY A 562 6.70 3.41 -14.98
N VAL A 563 6.51 2.64 -16.04
CA VAL A 563 7.34 2.59 -17.23
C VAL A 563 7.49 3.97 -17.87
N ARG A 564 8.70 4.29 -18.32
CA ARG A 564 8.97 5.48 -19.14
C ARG A 564 9.49 5.07 -20.52
N PHE A 565 9.06 5.81 -21.53
CA PHE A 565 9.35 5.50 -22.93
C PHE A 565 10.36 6.48 -23.49
N ILE A 566 11.30 5.93 -24.24
CA ILE A 566 12.20 6.67 -25.12
C ILE A 566 11.76 6.31 -26.54
N ASP A 567 10.97 7.19 -27.16
CA ASP A 567 10.48 7.01 -28.53
C ASP A 567 11.62 7.24 -29.53
N LEU A 568 11.76 6.32 -30.48
CA LEU A 568 12.82 6.27 -31.49
C LEU A 568 12.19 6.07 -32.87
N ASP A 569 12.96 6.32 -33.92
CA ASP A 569 12.56 5.96 -35.29
C ASP A 569 13.78 5.42 -36.04
N VAL A 570 14.21 4.21 -35.65
CA VAL A 570 15.37 3.55 -36.22
C VAL A 570 14.89 2.40 -37.11
N PRO A 571 14.94 2.55 -38.45
CA PRO A 571 14.39 1.55 -39.36
C PRO A 571 15.10 0.20 -39.27
N ARG A 572 16.41 0.22 -38.97
CA ARG A 572 17.24 -0.99 -38.95
C ARG A 572 18.53 -0.77 -38.17
N THR A 573 18.77 -1.57 -37.13
CA THR A 573 20.03 -1.64 -36.38
C THR A 573 20.16 -2.99 -35.65
N ARG A 574 21.38 -3.44 -35.31
CA ARG A 574 21.56 -4.63 -34.47
C ARG A 574 21.66 -4.30 -32.98
N TYR A 575 22.34 -3.21 -32.64
CA TYR A 575 22.62 -2.83 -31.26
C TYR A 575 22.02 -1.47 -30.95
N VAL A 576 21.44 -1.35 -29.76
CA VAL A 576 20.98 -0.08 -29.19
C VAL A 576 21.73 0.16 -27.89
N ARG A 577 22.34 1.32 -27.72
CA ARG A 577 23.03 1.70 -26.48
C ARG A 577 22.33 2.89 -25.84
N LEU A 578 21.81 2.68 -24.64
CA LEU A 578 21.33 3.74 -23.77
C LEU A 578 22.49 4.16 -22.84
N THR A 579 23.00 5.37 -23.01
CA THR A 579 23.95 5.99 -22.09
C THR A 579 23.19 6.89 -21.15
N VAL A 580 23.24 6.61 -19.85
CA VAL A 580 22.70 7.47 -18.80
C VAL A 580 23.83 8.37 -18.31
N THR A 581 23.65 9.67 -18.49
CA THR A 581 24.66 10.69 -18.15
C THR A 581 24.47 11.19 -16.72
N THR A 582 23.21 11.37 -16.30
CA THR A 582 22.88 11.84 -14.95
C THR A 582 21.61 11.17 -14.41
N THR A 583 21.45 11.24 -13.09
CA THR A 583 20.20 10.95 -12.38
C THR A 583 19.57 12.26 -11.88
N TRP A 584 18.31 12.21 -11.47
CA TRP A 584 17.62 13.38 -10.91
C TRP A 584 18.21 13.84 -9.57
N ALA A 585 18.70 12.90 -8.76
CA ALA A 585 19.22 13.18 -7.43
C ALA A 585 20.40 14.16 -7.42
N ALA A 586 20.29 15.20 -6.60
CA ALA A 586 21.36 16.16 -6.37
C ALA A 586 22.50 15.58 -5.51
N GLU A 587 23.73 16.07 -5.72
CA GLU A 587 24.91 15.68 -4.91
C GLU A 587 24.75 15.98 -3.41
N THR A 588 23.92 16.99 -3.09
CA THR A 588 23.56 17.35 -1.71
C THR A 588 22.63 16.35 -1.03
N VAL A 589 22.22 15.29 -1.73
CA VAL A 589 21.44 14.17 -1.19
C VAL A 589 22.19 12.84 -1.43
N PRO A 590 23.29 12.58 -0.72
CA PRO A 590 24.21 11.45 -1.01
C PRO A 590 23.55 10.07 -0.96
N ALA A 591 22.46 9.93 -0.21
CA ALA A 591 21.71 8.68 -0.12
C ALA A 591 21.07 8.25 -1.45
N PHE A 592 20.89 9.17 -2.41
CA PHE A 592 20.30 8.91 -3.73
C PHE A 592 21.21 9.34 -4.90
N TYR A 593 22.21 10.18 -4.65
CA TYR A 593 23.12 10.68 -5.68
C TYR A 593 23.79 9.55 -6.46
N ARG A 594 23.66 9.59 -7.80
CA ARG A 594 24.14 8.60 -8.77
C ARG A 594 23.59 7.18 -8.63
N LYS A 595 22.73 6.90 -7.64
CA LYS A 595 22.06 5.60 -7.57
C LYS A 595 21.20 5.44 -8.81
N LEU A 596 21.32 4.28 -9.46
CA LEU A 596 20.54 3.95 -10.64
C LEU A 596 20.36 2.44 -10.69
N GLY A 597 19.10 2.03 -10.59
CA GLY A 597 18.65 0.65 -10.71
C GLY A 597 17.50 0.56 -11.71
N ILE A 598 17.52 -0.47 -12.55
CA ILE A 598 16.51 -0.69 -13.59
C ILE A 598 16.12 -2.16 -13.56
N ASP A 599 14.82 -2.44 -13.46
CA ASP A 599 14.31 -3.81 -13.38
C ASP A 599 14.15 -4.40 -14.80
N GLU A 600 13.71 -3.61 -15.78
CA GLU A 600 13.44 -4.12 -17.13
C GLU A 600 13.62 -3.04 -18.21
N ILE A 601 14.16 -3.44 -19.38
CA ILE A 601 14.09 -2.67 -20.61
C ILE A 601 13.48 -3.52 -21.74
N ARG A 602 12.37 -3.06 -22.30
CA ARG A 602 11.76 -3.65 -23.50
C ARG A 602 12.08 -2.85 -24.75
N VAL A 603 12.37 -3.56 -25.83
CA VAL A 603 12.60 -2.97 -27.16
C VAL A 603 11.34 -3.16 -28.01
N GLY A 604 10.79 -2.04 -28.47
CA GLY A 604 9.64 -2.02 -29.38
C GLY A 604 10.05 -1.76 -30.84
N TYR A 605 9.28 -2.32 -31.78
CA TYR A 605 9.48 -2.18 -33.23
C TYR A 605 8.28 -1.57 -33.96
N ARG A 606 7.16 -1.36 -33.25
CA ARG A 606 6.00 -0.58 -33.71
C ARG A 606 5.06 -0.32 -32.53
N SER A 607 4.19 0.67 -32.67
CA SER A 607 3.07 0.87 -31.75
C SER A 607 1.78 0.24 -32.30
N PRO A 608 0.83 -0.15 -31.45
CA PRO A 608 -0.50 -0.55 -31.89
C PRO A 608 -1.19 0.59 -32.66
N MET A 609 -2.02 0.23 -33.64
CA MET A 609 -2.88 1.17 -34.37
C MET A 609 -4.32 0.70 -34.33
N GLY A 610 -5.29 1.59 -34.10
CA GLY A 610 -6.71 1.24 -34.03
C GLY A 610 -7.64 2.44 -33.95
N HIS A 611 -8.93 2.16 -34.09
CA HIS A 611 -10.01 3.10 -33.80
C HIS A 611 -11.25 2.30 -33.38
N GLY A 612 -12.18 2.94 -32.68
CA GLY A 612 -13.44 2.31 -32.28
C GLY A 612 -14.44 3.34 -31.73
N ALA A 613 -15.66 2.85 -31.51
CA ALA A 613 -16.80 3.62 -30.98
C ALA A 613 -17.54 2.86 -29.87
#